data_AF-A0A1K0JPG7-F1
#
_entry.id   AF-A0A1K0JPG7-F1
#
_cell.length_a   1.000
_cell.length_b   1.000
_cell.length_c   1.000
_cell.angle_alpha   90.00
_cell.angle_beta   90.00
_cell.angle_gamma   90.00
#
_symmetry.space_group_name_H-M   'P 1'
#
loop_
_entity.id
_entity.type
_entity.pdbx_description
1 polymer ?
#
loop_
_entity_poly.entity_id
_entity_poly.type
_entity_poly.pdbx_seq_one_letter_code
_entity_poly.pdbx_strand_id
1 'polypeptide(L)'
;MTDADVRLDLIERAWDELVRIAASVQSGQCTAVQALTRFGSAAKGQPVYEAGVHLGRLFRTIFLVDYFTNPAFRHEMQHALNRGEAVHTVQRAIHYGKIPLELARHDVSLAAVSSALTLLSNAVMAWNTLHKQRALDAIEAIGGEAMRPEDLRQIAPTHLEGINLRGTFDFPIARYAHRLLPSATSSPDPLPQWRTA
;
A
#
# COMPACT_ATOMS: atom_id res chain seq x y z
N MET A 1 19.04 -10.06 -17.87
CA MET A 1 18.15 -10.59 -18.92
C MET A 1 17.84 -9.45 -19.86
N THR A 2 18.55 -9.41 -20.99
CA THR A 2 18.26 -8.50 -22.09
C THR A 2 16.99 -8.98 -22.78
N ASP A 3 15.91 -8.19 -22.71
CA ASP A 3 14.62 -8.43 -23.38
C ASP A 3 14.73 -8.18 -24.91
N ALA A 4 15.87 -8.51 -25.51
CA ALA A 4 16.21 -8.11 -26.88
C ALA A 4 15.50 -8.94 -27.96
N ASP A 5 15.07 -10.16 -27.62
CA ASP A 5 14.55 -11.12 -28.60
C ASP A 5 13.04 -11.35 -28.42
N VAL A 6 12.23 -10.41 -28.92
CA VAL A 6 10.80 -10.63 -29.13
C VAL A 6 10.61 -11.39 -30.44
N ARG A 7 10.04 -12.60 -30.36
CA ARG A 7 9.77 -13.43 -31.54
C ARG A 7 8.32 -13.26 -31.99
N LEU A 8 8.12 -12.44 -33.02
CA LEU A 8 6.79 -12.15 -33.57
C LEU A 8 6.16 -13.37 -34.24
N ASP A 9 6.95 -14.26 -34.84
CA ASP A 9 6.46 -15.47 -35.50
C ASP A 9 5.73 -16.41 -34.53
N LEU A 10 6.15 -16.46 -33.26
CA LEU A 10 5.46 -17.24 -32.23
C LEU A 10 4.13 -16.64 -31.82
N ILE A 11 4.04 -15.30 -31.81
CA ILE A 11 2.80 -14.59 -31.50
C ILE A 11 1.78 -14.85 -32.63
N GLU A 12 2.20 -14.68 -33.89
CA GLU A 12 1.35 -14.88 -35.06
C GLU A 12 0.80 -16.31 -35.13
N ARG A 13 1.65 -17.33 -34.90
CA ARG A 13 1.25 -18.75 -34.98
C ARG A 13 0.12 -19.15 -34.01
N ALA A 14 0.01 -18.49 -32.87
CA ALA A 14 -1.01 -18.81 -31.86
C ALA A 14 -1.95 -17.62 -31.57
N TRP A 15 -1.98 -16.63 -32.46
CA TRP A 15 -2.75 -15.40 -32.28
C TRP A 15 -4.24 -15.67 -32.08
N ASP A 16 -4.83 -16.51 -32.94
CA ASP A 16 -6.24 -16.87 -32.86
C ASP A 16 -6.60 -17.51 -31.51
N GLU A 17 -5.69 -18.31 -30.96
CA GLU A 17 -5.93 -18.95 -29.67
C GLU A 17 -5.82 -17.96 -28.50
N LEU A 18 -4.86 -17.03 -28.54
CA LEU A 18 -4.79 -15.93 -27.59
C LEU A 18 -6.06 -15.08 -27.60
N VAL A 19 -6.54 -14.71 -28.80
CA VAL A 19 -7.78 -13.94 -28.98
C VAL A 19 -8.98 -14.74 -28.46
N ARG A 20 -9.06 -16.05 -28.75
CA ARG A 20 -10.14 -16.91 -28.25
C ARG A 20 -10.15 -17.00 -26.73
N ILE A 21 -9.00 -17.08 -26.09
CA ILE A 21 -8.88 -17.05 -24.63
C ILE A 21 -9.38 -15.72 -24.08
N ALA A 22 -8.91 -14.61 -24.66
CA ALA A 22 -9.34 -13.26 -24.25
C ALA A 22 -10.86 -13.07 -24.42
N ALA A 23 -11.42 -13.49 -25.55
CA ALA A 23 -12.85 -13.43 -25.82
C ALA A 23 -13.66 -14.31 -24.86
N SER A 24 -13.15 -15.50 -24.51
CA SER A 24 -13.78 -16.41 -23.56
C SER A 24 -13.82 -15.83 -22.14
N VAL A 25 -12.76 -15.10 -21.74
CA VAL A 25 -12.72 -14.37 -20.47
C VAL A 25 -13.68 -13.19 -20.50
N GLN A 26 -13.66 -12.39 -21.56
CA GLN A 26 -14.51 -11.20 -21.69
C GLN A 26 -16.00 -11.54 -21.78
N SER A 27 -16.36 -12.65 -22.42
CA SER A 27 -17.75 -13.16 -22.52
C SER A 27 -18.21 -13.95 -21.29
N GLY A 28 -17.36 -14.11 -20.26
CA GLY A 28 -17.71 -14.81 -19.03
C GLY A 28 -17.79 -16.34 -19.15
N GLN A 29 -17.38 -16.91 -20.29
CA GLN A 29 -17.34 -18.37 -20.50
C GLN A 29 -16.21 -19.05 -19.69
N CYS A 30 -15.18 -18.29 -19.32
CA CYS A 30 -14.07 -18.73 -18.50
C CYS A 30 -13.65 -17.59 -17.56
N THR A 31 -13.32 -17.89 -16.30
CA THR A 31 -12.72 -16.89 -15.42
C THR A 31 -11.25 -16.64 -15.76
N ALA A 32 -10.73 -15.45 -15.46
CA ALA A 32 -9.30 -15.17 -15.63
C ALA A 32 -8.41 -16.15 -14.86
N VAL A 33 -8.85 -16.58 -13.67
CA VAL A 33 -8.13 -17.57 -12.85
C VAL A 33 -8.07 -18.92 -13.57
N GLN A 34 -9.19 -19.41 -14.11
CA GLN A 34 -9.20 -20.67 -14.87
C GLN A 34 -8.32 -20.59 -16.13
N ALA A 35 -8.36 -19.47 -16.85
CA ALA A 35 -7.50 -19.22 -18.01
C ALA A 35 -6.01 -19.26 -17.63
N LEU A 36 -5.63 -18.59 -16.54
CA LEU A 36 -4.25 -18.58 -16.04
C LEU A 36 -3.79 -19.94 -15.52
N THR A 37 -4.65 -20.69 -14.83
CA THR A 37 -4.31 -22.04 -14.37
C THR A 37 -4.06 -22.98 -15.55
N ARG A 38 -4.84 -22.83 -16.63
CA ARG A 38 -4.75 -23.70 -17.82
C ARG A 38 -3.63 -23.31 -18.78
N PHE A 39 -3.46 -22.02 -19.06
CA PHE A 39 -2.56 -21.49 -20.08
C PHE A 39 -1.36 -20.72 -19.51
N GLY A 40 -1.23 -20.66 -18.18
CA GLY A 40 -0.09 -20.06 -17.48
C GLY A 40 1.11 -20.99 -17.43
N SER A 41 1.88 -20.94 -16.34
CA SER A 41 3.16 -21.65 -16.21
C SER A 41 3.07 -23.18 -16.41
N ALA A 42 1.91 -23.79 -16.10
CA ALA A 42 1.66 -25.21 -16.32
C ALA A 42 1.60 -25.60 -17.81
N ALA A 43 1.32 -24.65 -18.71
CA ALA A 43 1.27 -24.86 -20.15
C ALA A 43 2.63 -24.60 -20.84
N LYS A 44 3.73 -24.52 -20.09
CA LYS A 44 5.06 -24.28 -20.66
C LYS A 44 5.41 -25.32 -21.71
N GLY A 45 5.85 -24.83 -22.88
CA GLY A 45 6.09 -25.66 -24.07
C GLY A 45 4.90 -25.76 -25.03
N GLN A 46 3.70 -25.33 -24.64
CA GLN A 46 2.59 -25.18 -25.58
C GLN A 46 2.75 -23.90 -26.42
N PRO A 47 2.32 -23.89 -27.69
CA PRO A 47 2.43 -22.71 -28.56
C PRO A 47 1.78 -21.45 -27.97
N VAL A 48 0.61 -21.59 -27.33
CA VAL A 48 -0.13 -20.50 -26.70
C VAL A 48 0.65 -19.84 -25.56
N TYR A 49 1.29 -20.66 -24.72
CA TYR A 49 2.08 -20.16 -23.61
C TYR A 49 3.27 -19.36 -24.13
N GLU A 50 4.01 -19.92 -25.09
CA GLU A 50 5.17 -19.26 -25.69
C GLU A 50 4.75 -17.94 -26.38
N ALA A 51 3.65 -17.96 -27.13
CA ALA A 51 3.07 -16.77 -27.74
C ALA A 51 2.70 -15.71 -26.69
N GLY A 52 2.05 -16.10 -25.59
CA GLY A 52 1.71 -15.21 -24.48
C GLY A 52 2.93 -14.60 -23.80
N VAL A 53 4.01 -15.37 -23.60
CA VAL A 53 5.27 -14.87 -23.05
C VAL A 53 5.89 -13.82 -23.97
N HIS A 54 5.99 -14.09 -25.28
CA HIS A 54 6.56 -13.14 -26.24
C HIS A 54 5.69 -11.90 -26.43
N LEU A 55 4.36 -12.05 -26.39
CA LEU A 55 3.43 -10.92 -26.40
C LEU A 55 3.59 -10.03 -25.16
N GLY A 56 3.77 -10.63 -23.97
CA GLY A 56 4.07 -9.91 -22.74
C GLY A 56 5.40 -9.13 -22.82
N ARG A 57 6.44 -9.72 -23.42
CA ARG A 57 7.72 -9.04 -23.69
C ARG A 57 7.58 -7.88 -24.66
N LEU A 58 6.77 -8.05 -25.72
CA LEU A 58 6.48 -6.97 -26.67
C LEU A 58 5.85 -5.77 -25.96
N PHE A 59 4.79 -6.00 -25.18
CA PHE A 59 4.14 -4.92 -24.42
C PHE A 59 5.07 -4.27 -23.40
N ARG A 60 5.88 -5.07 -22.70
CA ARG A 60 6.91 -4.55 -21.79
C ARG A 60 7.93 -3.70 -22.53
N THR A 61 8.36 -4.10 -23.72
CA THR A 61 9.33 -3.35 -24.52
C THR A 61 8.76 -2.01 -24.97
N ILE A 62 7.53 -2.00 -25.50
CA ILE A 62 6.82 -0.76 -25.88
C ILE A 62 6.71 0.17 -24.67
N PHE A 63 6.24 -0.36 -23.54
CA PHE A 63 6.12 0.40 -22.29
C PHE A 63 7.47 1.00 -21.85
N LEU A 64 8.56 0.23 -21.91
CA LEU A 64 9.89 0.71 -21.52
C LEU A 64 10.39 1.81 -22.47
N VAL A 65 10.16 1.66 -23.77
CA VAL A 65 10.48 2.70 -24.75
C VAL A 65 9.73 3.98 -24.41
N ASP A 66 8.42 3.92 -24.21
CA ASP A 66 7.61 5.08 -23.81
C ASP A 66 8.11 5.68 -22.49
N TYR A 67 8.39 4.83 -21.49
CA TYR A 67 8.89 5.26 -20.18
C TYR A 67 10.22 6.01 -20.29
N PHE A 68 11.15 5.55 -21.13
CA PHE A 68 12.46 6.19 -21.28
C PHE A 68 12.45 7.39 -22.23
N THR A 69 11.58 7.41 -23.24
CA THR A 69 11.57 8.46 -24.28
C THR A 69 10.60 9.59 -24.01
N ASN A 70 9.52 9.35 -23.26
CA ASN A 70 8.48 10.33 -22.96
C ASN A 70 8.52 10.77 -21.48
N PRO A 71 9.09 11.95 -21.16
CA PRO A 71 9.13 12.47 -19.80
C PRO A 71 7.75 12.68 -19.17
N ALA A 72 6.76 13.13 -19.96
CA ALA A 72 5.41 13.37 -19.45
C ALA A 72 4.74 12.06 -19.02
N PHE A 73 4.87 11.00 -19.83
CA PHE A 73 4.38 9.66 -19.48
C PHE A 73 5.06 9.12 -18.21
N ARG A 74 6.38 9.26 -18.10
CA ARG A 74 7.15 8.85 -16.91
C ARG A 74 6.69 9.57 -15.64
N HIS A 75 6.44 10.88 -15.73
CA HIS A 75 6.00 11.70 -14.62
C HIS A 75 4.61 11.27 -14.12
N GLU A 76 3.68 11.03 -15.05
CA GLU A 76 2.36 10.49 -14.73
C GLU A 76 2.43 9.10 -14.08
N MET A 77 3.31 8.22 -14.57
CA MET A 77 3.57 6.93 -13.94
C MET A 77 4.12 7.08 -12.53
N GLN A 78 5.09 7.96 -12.31
CA GLN A 78 5.64 8.20 -10.97
C GLN A 78 4.58 8.77 -10.02
N HIS A 79 3.72 9.68 -10.50
CA HIS A 79 2.60 10.18 -9.71
C HIS A 79 1.61 9.08 -9.33
N ALA A 80 1.29 8.16 -10.25
CA ALA A 80 0.45 7.01 -9.95
C ALA A 80 1.09 6.09 -8.89
N LEU A 81 2.38 5.80 -9.02
CA LEU A 81 3.14 4.99 -8.06
C LEU A 81 3.21 5.65 -6.68
N ASN A 82 3.57 6.93 -6.62
CA ASN A 82 3.66 7.70 -5.39
C ASN A 82 2.34 7.72 -4.62
N ARG A 83 1.19 7.75 -5.33
CA ARG A 83 -0.13 7.64 -4.69
C ARG A 83 -0.32 6.28 -4.01
N GLY A 84 0.04 5.19 -4.68
CA GLY A 84 -0.01 3.85 -4.09
C GLY A 84 0.90 3.70 -2.87
N GLU A 85 2.14 4.17 -2.97
CA GLU A 85 3.11 4.16 -1.86
C GLU A 85 2.63 5.02 -0.67
N ALA A 86 1.99 6.16 -0.94
CA ALA A 86 1.42 7.01 0.09
C ALA A 86 0.28 6.33 0.84
N VAL A 87 -0.62 5.61 0.13
CA VAL A 87 -1.67 4.79 0.77
C VAL A 87 -1.06 3.68 1.61
N HIS A 88 -0.05 2.98 1.10
CA HIS A 88 0.66 1.95 1.87
C HIS A 88 1.35 2.51 3.11
N THR A 89 1.80 3.76 3.06
CA THR A 89 2.38 4.45 4.22
C THR A 89 1.33 4.70 5.30
N VAL A 90 0.12 5.13 4.93
CA VAL A 90 -1.02 5.25 5.85
C VAL A 90 -1.39 3.88 6.45
N GLN A 91 -1.51 2.85 5.60
CA GLN A 91 -1.81 1.49 6.04
C GLN A 91 -0.79 0.97 7.07
N ARG A 92 0.51 1.18 6.84
CA ARG A 92 1.57 0.78 7.78
C ARG A 92 1.53 1.56 9.09
N ALA A 93 1.09 2.82 9.06
CA ALA A 93 0.93 3.60 10.27
C ALA A 93 -0.28 3.13 11.10
N ILE A 94 -1.38 2.75 10.44
CA ILE A 94 -2.57 2.21 11.09
C ILE A 94 -2.29 0.82 11.67
N HIS A 95 -1.74 -0.08 10.85
CA HIS A 95 -1.41 -1.44 11.28
C HIS A 95 0.08 -1.54 11.65
N TYR A 96 0.36 -1.33 12.93
CA TYR A 96 1.71 -1.46 13.47
C TYR A 96 2.01 -2.91 13.90
N GLY A 97 3.09 -3.48 13.36
CA GLY A 97 3.57 -4.81 13.74
C GLY A 97 3.33 -5.89 12.67
N LYS A 98 3.60 -7.14 13.04
CA LYS A 98 3.37 -8.31 12.17
C LYS A 98 1.96 -8.83 12.38
N ILE A 99 1.31 -9.27 11.30
CA ILE A 99 0.06 -10.03 11.39
C ILE A 99 0.37 -11.31 12.20
N PRO A 100 -0.39 -11.61 13.27
CA PRO A 100 -0.18 -12.82 14.05
C PRO A 100 -0.27 -14.06 13.17
N LEU A 101 0.58 -15.06 13.43
CA LEU A 101 0.67 -16.28 12.61
C LEU A 101 -0.67 -16.99 12.50
N GLU A 102 -1.48 -16.97 13.57
CA GLU A 102 -2.82 -17.58 13.60
C GLU A 102 -3.78 -16.97 12.59
N LEU A 103 -3.76 -15.63 12.44
CA LEU A 103 -4.57 -14.94 11.44
C LEU A 103 -4.03 -15.16 10.03
N ALA A 104 -2.71 -15.28 9.88
CA ALA A 104 -2.06 -15.48 8.58
C ALA A 104 -2.29 -16.89 7.99
N ARG A 105 -2.73 -17.86 8.79
CA ARG A 105 -2.99 -19.24 8.34
C ARG A 105 -4.36 -19.45 7.68
N HIS A 106 -5.28 -18.51 7.86
CA HIS A 106 -6.65 -18.62 7.34
C HIS A 106 -6.94 -17.49 6.37
N ASP A 107 -7.24 -17.84 5.11
CA ASP A 107 -7.53 -16.88 4.05
C ASP A 107 -8.67 -15.91 4.41
N VAL A 108 -9.70 -16.42 5.11
CA VAL A 108 -10.83 -15.61 5.59
C VAL A 108 -10.37 -14.56 6.61
N SER A 109 -9.48 -14.94 7.53
CA SER A 109 -8.94 -14.03 8.55
C SER A 109 -8.02 -12.98 7.93
N LEU A 110 -7.17 -13.37 6.98
CA LEU A 110 -6.36 -12.42 6.20
C LEU A 110 -7.22 -11.45 5.39
N ALA A 111 -8.27 -11.94 4.75
CA ALA A 111 -9.21 -11.11 4.01
C ALA A 111 -9.93 -10.10 4.92
N ALA A 112 -10.33 -10.54 6.13
CA ALA A 112 -10.94 -9.65 7.12
C ALA A 112 -9.98 -8.55 7.58
N VAL A 113 -8.72 -8.89 7.89
CA VAL A 113 -7.69 -7.90 8.27
C VAL A 113 -7.44 -6.91 7.13
N SER A 114 -7.28 -7.41 5.90
CA SER A 114 -7.07 -6.58 4.71
C SER A 114 -8.24 -5.62 4.47
N SER A 115 -9.47 -6.12 4.62
CA SER A 115 -10.70 -5.32 4.46
C SER A 115 -10.82 -4.26 5.53
N ALA A 116 -10.56 -4.60 6.80
CA ALA A 116 -10.57 -3.65 7.91
C ALA A 116 -9.50 -2.57 7.73
N LEU A 117 -8.28 -2.95 7.33
CA LEU A 117 -7.20 -2.00 7.07
C LEU A 117 -7.52 -1.06 5.90
N THR A 118 -8.15 -1.58 4.86
CA THR A 118 -8.65 -0.77 3.73
C THR A 118 -9.69 0.23 4.19
N LEU A 119 -10.67 -0.22 5.00
CA LEU A 119 -11.71 0.64 5.55
C LEU A 119 -11.12 1.77 6.41
N LEU A 120 -10.22 1.45 7.34
CA LEU A 120 -9.57 2.43 8.21
C LEU A 120 -8.71 3.43 7.43
N SER A 121 -7.97 2.96 6.44
CA SER A 121 -7.16 3.85 5.58
C SER A 121 -8.02 4.81 4.80
N ASN A 122 -9.14 4.34 4.26
CA ASN A 122 -10.11 5.18 3.56
C ASN A 122 -10.76 6.19 4.51
N ALA A 123 -11.08 5.79 5.75
CA ALA A 123 -11.63 6.70 6.75
C ALA A 123 -10.64 7.83 7.12
N VAL A 124 -9.36 7.50 7.33
CA VAL A 124 -8.29 8.49 7.57
C VAL A 124 -8.14 9.43 6.39
N MET A 125 -8.10 8.90 5.16
CA MET A 125 -8.01 9.73 3.96
C MET A 125 -9.24 10.64 3.80
N ALA A 126 -10.45 10.13 4.07
CA ALA A 126 -11.67 10.94 4.02
C ALA A 126 -11.64 12.08 5.05
N TRP A 127 -11.20 11.80 6.29
CA TRP A 127 -11.01 12.82 7.32
C TRP A 127 -10.01 13.89 6.87
N ASN A 128 -8.87 13.47 6.33
CA ASN A 128 -7.86 14.38 5.79
C ASN A 128 -8.37 15.24 4.63
N THR A 129 -9.14 14.64 3.71
CA THR A 129 -9.77 15.38 2.60
C THR A 129 -10.73 16.43 3.13
N LEU A 130 -11.58 16.09 4.10
CA LEU A 130 -12.51 17.04 4.71
C LEU A 130 -11.77 18.19 5.40
N HIS A 131 -10.70 17.89 6.13
CA HIS A 131 -9.90 18.92 6.80
C HIS A 131 -9.19 19.84 5.81
N LYS A 132 -8.61 19.27 4.74
CA LYS A 132 -7.99 20.03 3.65
C LYS A 132 -8.99 20.89 2.92
N GLN A 133 -10.19 20.38 2.63
CA GLN A 133 -11.25 21.17 1.99
C GLN A 133 -11.58 22.40 2.82
N ARG A 134 -11.79 22.24 4.14
CA ARG A 134 -12.04 23.38 5.04
C ARG A 134 -10.91 24.41 5.04
N ALA A 135 -9.66 23.96 4.97
CA ALA A 135 -8.52 24.86 4.88
C ALA A 135 -8.49 25.62 3.54
N LEU A 136 -8.81 24.94 2.44
CA LEU A 136 -8.92 25.56 1.12
C LEU A 136 -10.04 26.60 1.08
N ASP A 137 -11.22 26.27 1.60
CA ASP A 137 -12.36 27.18 1.67
C ASP A 137 -11.99 28.45 2.48
N ALA A 138 -11.23 28.30 3.56
CA ALA A 138 -10.76 29.41 4.37
C ALA A 138 -9.72 30.27 3.63
N ILE A 139 -8.79 29.66 2.89
CA ILE A 139 -7.79 30.38 2.09
C ILE A 139 -8.48 31.17 0.97
N GLU A 140 -9.43 30.56 0.26
CA GLU A 140 -10.21 31.22 -0.79
C GLU A 140 -11.03 32.39 -0.24
N ALA A 141 -11.64 32.23 0.95
CA ALA A 141 -12.36 33.30 1.61
C ALA A 141 -11.49 34.52 1.99
N ILE A 142 -10.20 34.31 2.30
CA ILE A 142 -9.26 35.37 2.66
C ILE A 142 -8.61 36.01 1.42
N GLY A 143 -8.20 35.18 0.45
CA GLY A 143 -7.44 35.60 -0.72
C GLY A 143 -8.29 36.03 -1.92
N GLY A 144 -9.55 35.61 -1.97
CA GLY A 144 -10.49 35.94 -3.05
C GLY A 144 -10.28 35.18 -4.36
N GLU A 145 -9.32 34.25 -4.42
CA GLU A 145 -9.03 33.43 -5.60
C GLU A 145 -9.06 31.95 -5.27
N ALA A 146 -9.75 31.17 -6.10
CA ALA A 146 -9.78 29.72 -6.02
C ALA A 146 -8.42 29.13 -6.43
N MET A 147 -8.00 28.07 -5.75
CA MET A 147 -6.75 27.39 -6.10
C MET A 147 -6.88 26.65 -7.43
N ARG A 148 -5.82 26.72 -8.26
CA ARG A 148 -5.83 26.13 -9.60
C ARG A 148 -5.93 24.59 -9.52
N PRO A 149 -6.67 23.94 -10.44
CA PRO A 149 -6.79 22.48 -10.46
C PRO A 149 -5.46 21.73 -10.53
N GLU A 150 -4.45 22.32 -11.18
CA GLU A 150 -3.11 21.76 -11.33
C GLU A 150 -2.36 21.67 -9.99
N ASP A 151 -2.62 22.62 -9.08
CA ASP A 151 -2.01 22.65 -7.75
C ASP A 151 -2.74 21.67 -6.82
N LEU A 152 -4.08 21.62 -6.89
CA LEU A 152 -4.89 20.65 -6.15
C LEU A 152 -4.50 19.20 -6.48
N ARG A 153 -4.16 18.92 -7.74
CA ARG A 153 -3.73 17.60 -8.20
C ARG A 153 -2.48 17.08 -7.48
N GLN A 154 -1.67 17.96 -6.91
CA GLN A 154 -0.44 17.60 -6.18
C GLN A 154 -0.69 17.26 -4.71
N ILE A 155 -1.89 17.52 -4.18
CA ILE A 155 -2.21 17.33 -2.76
C ILE A 155 -2.82 15.94 -2.54
N ALA A 156 -2.12 15.10 -1.78
CA ALA A 156 -2.61 13.78 -1.39
C ALA A 156 -3.27 13.79 0.01
N PRO A 157 -4.39 13.06 0.23
CA PRO A 157 -5.05 12.96 1.53
C PRO A 157 -4.37 11.98 2.50
N THR A 158 -3.07 11.73 2.36
CA THR A 158 -2.32 10.66 3.04
C THR A 158 -1.42 11.13 4.18
N HIS A 159 -1.49 12.41 4.55
CA HIS A 159 -0.71 12.94 5.68
C HIS A 159 -1.18 12.35 7.01
N LEU A 160 -0.23 12.05 7.90
CA LEU A 160 -0.50 11.44 9.21
C LEU A 160 -0.24 12.39 10.38
N GLU A 161 0.36 13.55 10.10
CA GLU A 161 0.59 14.58 11.10
C GLU A 161 -0.74 15.01 11.73
N GLY A 162 -0.76 15.08 13.06
CA GLY A 162 -1.97 15.43 13.83
C GLY A 162 -2.95 14.27 14.08
N ILE A 163 -2.67 13.06 13.61
CA ILE A 163 -3.53 11.88 13.87
C ILE A 163 -2.88 10.98 14.94
N ASN A 164 -3.55 10.85 16.10
CA ASN A 164 -3.13 9.90 17.12
C ASN A 164 -3.68 8.49 16.84
N LEU A 165 -2.88 7.65 16.18
CA LEU A 165 -3.24 6.26 15.87
C LEU A 165 -3.02 5.27 17.03
N ARG A 166 -2.29 5.67 18.07
CA ARG A 166 -1.91 4.77 19.20
C ARG A 166 -2.77 4.98 20.45
N GLY A 167 -3.60 6.02 20.46
CA GLY A 167 -4.36 6.42 21.64
C GLY A 167 -3.48 7.17 22.65
N THR A 168 -4.07 7.48 23.80
CA THR A 168 -3.39 8.18 24.88
C THR A 168 -3.11 7.19 26.00
N PHE A 169 -1.84 7.03 26.37
CA PHE A 169 -1.45 6.21 27.51
C PHE A 169 -1.30 7.12 28.73
N ASP A 170 -2.17 6.91 29.71
CA ASP A 170 -2.04 7.54 31.02
C ASP A 170 -1.30 6.58 31.96
N PHE A 171 -0.15 7.02 32.47
CA PHE A 171 0.67 6.25 33.38
C PHE A 171 0.60 6.88 34.76
N PRO A 172 0.04 6.20 35.78
CA PRO A 172 0.01 6.71 37.14
C PRO A 172 1.38 6.54 37.82
N ILE A 173 2.37 7.32 37.36
CA ILE A 173 3.78 7.23 37.81
C ILE A 173 3.87 7.38 39.33
N ALA A 174 3.09 8.29 39.92
CA ALA A 174 3.07 8.52 41.36
C ALA A 174 2.78 7.24 42.19
N ARG A 175 1.90 6.36 41.70
CA ARG A 175 1.55 5.10 42.37
C ARG A 175 2.70 4.10 42.37
N TYR A 176 3.58 4.17 41.39
CA TYR A 176 4.66 3.22 41.17
C TYR A 176 6.06 3.84 41.29
N ALA A 177 6.16 5.07 41.79
CA ALA A 177 7.42 5.82 41.88
C ALA A 177 8.50 5.04 42.64
N HIS A 178 8.15 4.36 43.73
CA HIS A 178 9.07 3.52 44.52
C HIS A 178 9.66 2.33 43.75
N ARG A 179 9.01 1.87 42.66
CA ARG A 179 9.52 0.79 41.79
C ARG A 179 10.23 1.30 40.55
N LEU A 180 9.76 2.42 40.00
CA LEU A 180 10.27 3.00 38.75
C LEU A 180 11.50 3.88 38.98
N LEU A 181 11.60 4.53 40.14
CA LEU A 181 12.70 5.43 40.52
C LEU A 181 13.20 5.12 41.94
N PRO A 182 13.82 3.94 42.18
CA PRO A 182 14.23 3.52 43.52
C PRO A 182 15.17 4.51 44.21
N SER A 183 16.05 5.14 43.42
CA SER A 183 17.04 6.12 43.87
C SER A 183 16.45 7.51 44.16
N ALA A 184 15.24 7.82 43.68
CA ALA A 184 14.59 9.10 43.93
C ALA A 184 13.72 9.07 45.21
N THR A 185 13.40 7.88 45.72
CA THR A 185 12.57 7.67 46.92
C THR A 185 13.37 7.45 48.21
N SER A 186 14.69 7.68 48.22
CA SER A 186 15.46 7.64 49.47
C SER A 186 15.26 8.92 50.30
N SER A 187 14.19 8.96 51.10
CA SER A 187 14.32 9.57 52.42
C SER A 187 15.02 8.53 53.31
N PRO A 188 16.05 8.89 54.10
CA PRO A 188 16.84 7.91 54.82
C PRO A 188 16.00 7.29 55.93
N ASP A 189 15.71 5.99 55.83
CA ASP A 189 15.33 5.21 57.00
C ASP A 189 16.52 5.26 57.99
N PRO A 190 16.31 5.63 59.26
CA PRO A 190 17.37 5.57 60.24
C PRO A 190 17.81 4.11 60.40
N LEU A 191 19.11 3.87 60.26
CA LEU A 191 19.74 2.56 60.42
C LEU A 191 19.28 1.90 61.73
N PRO A 192 19.03 0.57 61.75
CA PRO A 192 18.67 -0.13 62.96
C PRO A 192 19.82 -0.04 63.97
N GLN A 193 19.58 0.62 65.10
CA GLN A 193 20.48 0.59 66.24
C GLN A 193 20.47 -0.82 66.83
N TRP A 194 21.46 -1.64 66.48
CA TRP A 194 21.78 -2.81 67.26
C TRP A 194 22.31 -2.33 68.62
N ARG A 195 21.58 -2.63 69.69
CA ARG A 195 22.07 -2.44 71.06
C ARG A 195 22.79 -3.71 71.49
N THR A 196 24.10 -3.62 71.69
CA THR A 196 24.85 -4.55 72.55
C THR A 196 24.96 -3.97 73.95
N ALA A 197 24.53 -4.78 74.92
CA ALA A 197 24.83 -4.85 76.35
C ALA A 197 23.54 -4.92 77.18
#